data_AF-A0A2V8G177-F1
#
_entry.id   AF-A0A2V8G177-F1
#
_cell.length_a   1.000
_cell.length_b   1.000
_cell.length_c   1.000
_cell.angle_alpha   90.00
_cell.angle_beta   90.00
_cell.angle_gamma   90.00
#
_symmetry.space_group_name_H-M   'P 1'
#
loop_
_entity.id
_entity.type
_entity.pdbx_description
1 polymer ?
#
loop_
_entity_poly.entity_id
_entity_poly.type
_entity_poly.pdbx_seq_one_letter_code
_entity_poly.pdbx_strand_id
1 'polypeptide(L)' 'MIPVHPTLESVRDAAAGCKACDLYKRGTQTVFGEGPQRAQIMMVGEQPGDAEDI' A
#
# COMPACT_ATOMS: atom_id res chain seq x y z
N MET A 1 6.81 -3.36 8.33
CA MET A 1 6.97 -2.92 9.74
C MET A 1 5.93 -1.83 9.95
N ILE A 2 4.99 -1.98 10.88
CA ILE A 2 3.89 -1.02 11.06
C ILE A 2 4.28 -0.02 12.17
N PRO A 3 4.20 1.30 11.95
CA PRO A 3 4.48 2.30 12.97
C PRO A 3 3.60 2.15 14.21
N VAL A 4 4.13 2.45 15.40
CA VAL A 4 3.41 2.34 16.68
C VAL A 4 2.21 3.31 16.74
N HIS A 5 2.31 4.45 16.06
CA HIS A 5 1.24 5.42 15.89
C HIS A 5 0.96 5.61 14.39
N PRO A 6 0.12 4.75 13.79
CA PRO A 6 -0.08 4.75 12.35
C PRO A 6 -0.96 5.92 11.90
N THR A 7 -0.39 6.79 11.09
CA THR A 7 -1.12 7.70 10.17
C THR A 7 -1.11 7.11 8.76
N LEU A 8 -2.06 7.49 7.90
CA LEU A 8 -2.10 7.04 6.50
C LEU A 8 -0.79 7.34 5.74
N GLU A 9 -0.15 8.48 6.05
CA GLU A 9 1.16 8.84 5.51
C GLU A 9 2.25 7.88 6.02
N SER A 10 2.33 7.69 7.34
CA SER A 10 3.38 6.82 7.93
C SER A 10 3.32 5.37 7.46
N VAL A 11 2.10 4.84 7.22
CA VAL A 11 1.94 3.47 6.71
C VAL A 11 2.17 3.39 5.21
N ARG A 12 1.92 4.47 4.45
CA ARG A 12 2.28 4.56 3.02
C ARG A 12 3.80 4.49 2.86
N ASP A 13 4.54 5.27 3.64
CA ASP A 13 6.00 5.30 3.61
C ASP A 13 6.59 3.94 4.02
N ALA A 14 6.06 3.34 5.09
CA ALA A 14 6.49 2.03 5.53
C ALA A 14 6.18 0.92 4.51
N ALA A 15 5.07 1.02 3.77
CA ALA A 15 4.69 0.06 2.74
C ALA A 15 5.61 0.16 1.52
N ALA A 16 5.99 1.37 1.09
CA ALA A 16 6.88 1.60 -0.06
C ALA A 16 8.24 0.86 0.06
N GLY A 17 8.73 0.66 1.29
CA GLY A 17 9.97 -0.09 1.57
C GLY A 17 9.76 -1.54 2.03
N CYS A 18 8.54 -2.08 1.95
CA CYS A 18 8.21 -3.36 2.57
C CYS A 18 8.89 -4.55 1.86
N LYS A 19 9.51 -5.43 2.65
CA LYS A 19 10.15 -6.67 2.17
C LYS A 19 9.70 -7.92 2.94
N ALA A 20 8.48 -7.89 3.47
CA ALA A 20 7.97 -8.95 4.34
C ALA A 20 7.55 -10.24 3.61
N CYS A 21 7.40 -10.20 2.28
CA CYS A 21 7.11 -11.37 1.44
C CYS A 21 7.77 -11.21 0.05
N ASP A 22 7.92 -12.27 -0.73
CA ASP A 22 8.66 -12.23 -2.00
C ASP A 22 8.04 -11.36 -3.12
N LEU A 23 6.83 -10.82 -2.93
CA LEU A 23 6.18 -9.96 -3.94
C LEU A 23 6.97 -8.69 -4.24
N TYR A 24 7.72 -8.15 -3.26
CA TYR A 24 8.59 -6.98 -3.48
C TYR A 24 9.68 -7.22 -4.52
N LYS A 25 10.00 -8.49 -4.81
CA LYS A 25 11.01 -8.87 -5.81
C LYS A 25 10.46 -8.86 -7.23
N ARG A 26 9.13 -8.82 -7.40
CA ARG A 26 8.44 -9.01 -8.68
C ARG A 26 7.71 -7.75 -9.14
N GLY A 27 7.02 -7.06 -8.23
CA GLY A 27 6.35 -5.80 -8.56
C GLY A 27 7.36 -4.66 -8.73
N THR A 28 7.02 -3.71 -9.58
CA THR A 28 7.80 -2.48 -9.82
C THR A 28 7.76 -1.57 -8.60
N GLN A 29 6.59 -1.46 -7.96
CA GLN A 29 6.39 -0.58 -6.81
C GLN A 29 5.29 -1.06 -5.87
N THR A 30 5.14 -0.36 -4.74
CA THR A 30 3.96 -0.51 -3.89
C THR A 30 2.84 0.36 -4.44
N VAL A 31 1.69 -0.25 -4.73
CA VAL A 31 0.45 0.50 -5.01
C VAL A 31 -0.35 0.62 -3.73
N PHE A 32 -0.25 1.78 -3.09
CA PHE A 32 -0.97 2.05 -1.86
C PHE A 32 -2.39 2.58 -2.13
N GLY A 33 -3.32 2.36 -1.20
CA GLY A 33 -4.69 2.84 -1.35
C GLY A 33 -4.78 4.36 -1.53
N GLU A 34 -5.76 4.79 -2.31
CA GLU A 34 -6.08 6.20 -2.57
C GLU A 34 -7.54 6.49 -2.16
N GLY A 35 -7.78 7.68 -1.66
CA GLY A 35 -9.12 8.18 -1.37
C GLY A 35 -9.14 9.20 -0.23
N PRO A 36 -10.31 9.78 0.07
CA PRO A 36 -10.48 10.71 1.18
C PRO A 36 -10.15 10.04 2.52
N GLN A 37 -9.37 10.71 3.37
CA GLN A 37 -9.02 10.20 4.71
C GLN A 37 -10.26 9.89 5.59
N ARG A 38 -11.38 10.56 5.31
CA ARG A 38 -12.66 10.42 6.03
C ARG A 38 -13.75 9.83 5.13
N ALA A 39 -13.39 8.94 4.21
CA ALA A 39 -14.39 8.19 3.44
C ALA A 39 -15.28 7.34 4.37
N GLN A 40 -16.58 7.26 4.06
CA GLN A 40 -17.51 6.42 4.83
C GLN A 40 -17.40 4.94 4.48
N ILE A 41 -16.87 4.62 3.29
CA ILE A 41 -16.75 3.28 2.76
C ILE A 41 -15.34 3.13 2.17
N MET A 42 -14.73 1.97 2.42
CA MET A 42 -13.49 1.53 1.78
C MET A 42 -13.78 0.25 0.99
N MET A 43 -13.31 0.19 -0.26
CA MET A 43 -13.34 -1.01 -1.09
C MET A 43 -11.96 -1.64 -1.11
N VAL A 44 -11.88 -2.97 -1.03
CA VAL A 44 -10.62 -3.72 -0.99
C VAL A 44 -10.65 -4.79 -2.08
N GLY A 45 -9.68 -4.72 -3.00
CA GLY A 45 -9.46 -5.71 -4.06
C GLY A 45 -8.47 -6.81 -3.66
N GLU A 46 -7.95 -7.55 -4.64
CA GLU A 46 -6.96 -8.61 -4.42
C GLU A 46 -5.53 -8.08 -4.36
N GLN A 47 -5.02 -7.55 -5.48
CA GLN A 47 -3.65 -7.08 -5.65
C GLN A 47 -3.56 -6.10 -6.85
N PRO A 48 -2.47 -5.35 -7.00
CA PRO A 48 -2.24 -4.53 -8.19
C PRO A 48 -2.02 -5.39 -9.43
N GLY A 49 -2.56 -4.96 -10.57
CA GLY A 49 -2.26 -5.52 -11.88
C GLY A 49 -1.19 -4.71 -12.62
N ASP A 50 -0.99 -5.04 -13.89
CA ASP A 50 0.02 -4.42 -14.77
C ASP A 50 -0.15 -2.90 -14.89
N ALA A 51 -1.38 -2.42 -15.02
CA ALA A 51 -1.65 -0.99 -15.17
C ALA A 51 -1.47 -0.19 -13.87
N GLU A 52 -1.64 -0.85 -12.72
CA GLU A 52 -1.43 -0.23 -11.41
C GLU A 52 0.05 -0.23 -10.99
N ASP A 53 0.83 -1.22 -11.44
CA ASP A 53 2.24 -1.44 -11.06
C ASP A 53 3.25 -0.70 -11.97
N ILE A 54 2.93 0.52 -12.43
CA ILE A 54 3.76 1.33 -13.34
C ILE A 54 4.61 2.43 -12.69
#